data_AF-A0A2A4B3Q0-F1
#
_entry.id   AF-A0A2A4B3Q0-F1
#
_cell.length_a   1.000
_cell.length_b   1.000
_cell.length_c   1.000
_cell.angle_alpha   90.00
_cell.angle_beta   90.00
_cell.angle_gamma   90.00
#
_symmetry.space_group_name_H-M   'P 1'
#
loop_
_entity.id
_entity.type
_entity.pdbx_description
1 polymer ?
#
loop_
_entity_poly.entity_id
_entity_poly.type
_entity_poly.pdbx_seq_one_letter_code
_entity_poly.pdbx_strand_id
1 'polypeptide(L)' 'MGDLINLNRARKARAKAARTAEAEANRLKFGRSKAERTAEALDKARAERLLTGAKREETE' A
#
# COMPACT_ATOMS: atom_id res chain seq x y z
N MET A 1 -24.09 5.53 37.44
CA MET A 1 -24.77 5.43 36.13
C MET A 1 -23.76 4.85 35.16
N GLY A 2 -23.97 3.62 34.70
CA GLY A 2 -23.04 2.97 33.76
C GLY A 2 -23.53 3.15 32.33
N ASP A 3 -22.68 3.68 31.46
CA ASP A 3 -22.99 3.82 30.04
C ASP A 3 -23.06 2.45 29.38
N LEU A 4 -24.25 2.07 28.92
CA LEU A 4 -24.46 0.81 28.19
C LEU A 4 -23.96 0.98 26.75
N ILE A 5 -22.70 0.61 26.50
CA ILE A 5 -22.09 0.71 25.17
C ILE A 5 -22.47 -0.52 24.34
N ASN A 6 -23.09 -0.28 23.18
CA ASN A 6 -23.40 -1.34 22.24
C ASN A 6 -22.15 -1.78 21.45
N LEU A 7 -21.55 -2.90 21.87
CA LEU A 7 -20.36 -3.48 21.26
C LEU A 7 -20.57 -3.92 19.79
N ASN A 8 -21.80 -4.21 19.36
CA ASN A 8 -22.08 -4.56 17.96
C ASN A 8 -21.92 -3.34 17.05
N ARG A 9 -22.39 -2.17 17.50
CA ARG A 9 -22.19 -0.91 16.78
C ARG A 9 -20.70 -0.55 16.68
N ALA A 10 -19.94 -0.73 17.77
CA ALA A 10 -18.51 -0.51 17.77
C ALA A 10 -17.76 -1.44 16.80
N ARG A 11 -18.10 -2.74 16.79
CA ARG A 11 -17.53 -3.72 15.84
C ARG A 11 -17.85 -3.37 14.38
N LYS A 12 -19.10 -3.00 14.08
CA LYS A 12 -19.51 -2.57 12.74
C LYS A 12 -18.78 -1.31 12.29
N ALA A 13 -18.58 -0.34 13.18
CA ALA A 13 -17.82 0.87 12.88
C ALA A 13 -16.36 0.56 12.52
N ARG A 14 -15.69 -0.30 13.30
CA ARG A 14 -14.33 -0.77 12.99
C ARG A 14 -14.25 -1.49 11.64
N ALA A 15 -15.18 -2.40 11.36
CA ALA A 15 -15.24 -3.11 10.09
C ALA A 15 -15.47 -2.16 8.90
N LYS A 16 -16.32 -1.14 9.07
CA LYS A 16 -16.53 -0.11 8.04
C LYS A 16 -15.26 0.70 7.77
N ALA A 17 -14.54 1.11 8.83
CA ALA A 17 -13.29 1.86 8.71
C ALA A 17 -12.19 1.04 8.01
N ALA A 18 -12.07 -0.25 8.32
CA ALA A 18 -11.12 -1.14 7.64
C ALA A 18 -11.43 -1.23 6.13
N ARG A 19 -12.70 -1.45 5.77
CA ARG A 19 -13.13 -1.51 4.37
C ARG A 19 -12.88 -0.20 3.61
N THR A 20 -13.07 0.96 4.23
CA THR A 20 -12.79 2.25 3.58
C THR A 20 -11.30 2.44 3.33
N ALA A 21 -10.45 2.08 4.31
CA ALA A 21 -9.00 2.15 4.15
C ALA A 21 -8.49 1.21 3.04
N GLU A 22 -9.01 -0.01 2.97
CA GLU A 22 -8.72 -0.95 1.88
C GLU A 22 -9.17 -0.40 0.52
N ALA A 23 -10.37 0.20 0.44
CA ALA A 23 -10.86 0.81 -0.78
C ALA A 23 -10.02 2.02 -1.22
N GLU A 24 -9.52 2.83 -0.30
CA GLU A 24 -8.57 3.91 -0.60
C GLU A 24 -7.24 3.37 -1.11
N ALA A 25 -6.67 2.37 -0.44
CA ALA A 25 -5.46 1.70 -0.90
C ALA A 25 -5.64 1.10 -2.31
N ASN A 26 -6.79 0.48 -2.57
CA ASN A 26 -7.11 -0.09 -3.89
C ASN A 26 -7.35 1.00 -4.94
N ARG A 27 -8.00 2.12 -4.60
CA ARG A 27 -8.10 3.27 -5.52
C ARG A 27 -6.73 3.84 -5.87
N LEU A 28 -5.81 3.91 -4.90
CA LEU A 28 -4.44 4.36 -5.15
C LEU A 28 -3.63 3.34 -5.97
N LYS A 29 -3.87 2.04 -5.81
CA LYS A 29 -3.15 0.98 -6.53
C LYS A 29 -3.69 0.76 -7.94
N PHE A 30 -5.02 0.71 -8.08
CA PHE A 30 -5.71 0.35 -9.32
C PHE A 30 -6.28 1.56 -10.07
N GLY A 31 -6.40 2.73 -9.43
CA GLY A 31 -6.75 3.99 -10.09
C GLY A 31 -5.58 4.68 -10.79
N ARG A 32 -4.35 4.15 -10.63
CA ARG A 32 -3.19 4.62 -11.40
C ARG A 32 -3.40 4.35 -12.88
N SER A 33 -3.18 5.37 -13.69
CA SER A 33 -3.23 5.24 -15.14
C SER A 33 -2.15 4.28 -15.63
N LYS A 34 -2.31 3.75 -16.85
CA LYS A 34 -1.28 2.89 -17.47
C LYS A 34 0.07 3.61 -17.55
N ALA A 35 0.06 4.92 -17.82
CA ALA A 35 1.25 5.77 -17.92
C ALA A 35 2.01 5.88 -16.59
N GLU A 36 1.30 6.09 -15.48
CA GLU A 36 1.90 6.17 -14.14
C GLU A 36 2.52 4.85 -13.71
N ARG A 37 1.83 3.73 -13.96
CA ARG A 37 2.37 2.39 -13.68
C ARG A 37 3.63 2.11 -14.49
N THR A 38 3.68 2.51 -15.75
CA THR A 38 4.87 2.34 -16.60
C THR A 38 6.02 3.21 -16.15
N ALA A 39 5.76 4.46 -15.75
CA ALA A 39 6.80 5.36 -15.24
C ALA A 39 7.43 4.80 -13.95
N GLU A 40 6.61 4.36 -13.00
CA GLU A 40 7.09 3.75 -11.75
C GLU A 40 7.88 2.45 -11.99
N ALA A 41 7.44 1.62 -12.95
CA ALA A 41 8.17 0.40 -13.32
C ALA A 41 9.54 0.72 -13.94
N LEU A 42 9.62 1.74 -14.80
CA LEU A 42 10.89 2.19 -15.38
C LEU A 42 11.82 2.77 -14.31
N ASP A 43 11.29 3.53 -13.36
CA ASP A 43 12.08 4.11 -12.26
C ASP A 43 12.58 3.02 -11.30
N LYS A 44 11.76 2.01 -10.99
CA LYS A 44 12.20 0.83 -10.24
C LYS A 44 13.29 0.06 -10.99
N ALA A 45 13.12 -0.18 -12.29
CA ALA A 45 14.13 -0.87 -13.08
C ALA A 45 15.45 -0.07 -13.15
N ARG A 46 15.40 1.26 -13.22
CA ARG A 46 16.59 2.12 -13.12
C ARG A 46 17.25 1.99 -11.75
N ALA A 47 16.49 2.06 -10.67
CA ALA A 47 17.00 1.91 -9.31
C ALA A 47 17.62 0.52 -9.09
N GLU A 48 16.98 -0.55 -9.54
CA GLU A 48 17.51 -1.91 -9.48
C GLU A 48 18.82 -2.05 -10.27
N ARG A 49 18.90 -1.46 -11.46
CA ARG A 49 20.15 -1.45 -12.26
C ARG A 49 21.26 -0.67 -11.58
N LEU A 50 20.94 0.47 -10.97
CA LEU A 50 21.91 1.24 -10.19
C LEU A 50 22.41 0.45 -8.98
N LEU A 51 21.51 -0.20 -8.24
CA LEU A 51 21.85 -1.03 -7.09
C LEU A 51 22.67 -2.26 -7.49
N THR A 52 22.29 -2.94 -8.58
CA THR A 52 22.99 -4.11 -9.09
C THR A 52 24.36 -3.74 -9.65
N GLY A 53 24.47 -2.63 -10.38
CA GLY A 53 25.75 -2.12 -10.86
C GLY A 53 26.64 -1.57 -9.74
N ALA A 54 26.05 -1.13 -8.63
CA ALA A 54 26.78 -0.69 -7.44
C ALA A 54 27.09 -1.83 -6.45
N LYS A 55 26.52 -3.02 -6.65
CA LYS A 55 26.94 -4.22 -5.90
C LYS A 55 28.36 -4.55 -6.34
N ARG A 56 29.31 -4.27 -5.46
CA ARG A 56 30.59 -4.95 -5.47
C ARG A 56 30.30 -6.39 -5.06
N GLU A 57 30.59 -7.34 -5.92
CA GLU A 57 30.68 -8.75 -5.55
C GLU A 57 31.56 -8.81 -4.29
N GLU A 58 30.96 -9.08 -3.13
CA GLU A 58 31.73 -9.51 -1.97
C GLU A 58 32.29 -10.87 -2.35
N THR A 59 33.54 -10.84 -2.80
CA THR A 59 34.37 -12.00 -3.04
C THR A 59 34.38 -12.86 -1.77
N GLU A 60 33.74 -14.02 -1.83
CA GLU A 60 34.15 -15.18 -1.03
C GLU A 60 35.41 -15.82 -1.62
#